data_AF-A0A831E0Z7-F1
#
_entry.id   AF-A0A831E0Z7-F1
#
_cell.length_a   1.000
_cell.length_b   1.000
_cell.length_c   1.000
_cell.angle_alpha   90.00
_cell.angle_beta   90.00
_cell.angle_gamma   90.00
#
_symmetry.space_group_name_H-M   'P 1'
#
loop_
_entity.id
_entity.type
_entity.pdbx_description
1 polymer ?
#
loop_
_entity_poly.entity_id
_entity_poly.type
_entity_poly.pdbx_seq_one_letter_code
_entity_poly.pdbx_strand_id
1 'polypeptide(L)'
;MHVEFYEKGCKSFFKKYNKQKDIIVKLVEAAIDKEVASGMTKVKLATRKRVNDKNIYEFRLNAGTIGSIRIAFSTFDKKTIVYFISKNLQKSAFSKDFDKIIAKL
;
A
#
# COMPACT_ATOMS: atom_id res chain seq x y z
N MET A 1 0.70 13.73 7.59
CA MET A 1 -0.36 12.69 7.68
C MET A 1 0.27 11.45 8.30
N HIS A 2 -0.41 10.72 9.19
CA HIS A 2 0.17 9.50 9.78
C HIS A 2 -0.08 8.29 8.89
N VAL A 3 0.93 7.45 8.62
CA VAL A 3 0.79 6.23 7.84
C VAL A 3 1.00 5.00 8.72
N GLU A 4 -0.02 4.15 8.77
CA GLU A 4 -0.02 2.88 9.49
C GLU A 4 0.13 1.72 8.51
N PHE A 5 0.83 0.67 8.92
CA PHE A 5 0.98 -0.55 8.13
C PHE A 5 0.20 -1.68 8.78
N TYR A 6 -0.81 -2.20 8.09
CA TYR A 6 -1.61 -3.30 8.59
C TYR A 6 -0.75 -4.57 8.71
N GLU A 7 -0.62 -5.08 9.94
CA GLU A 7 0.33 -6.14 10.26
C GLU A 7 0.12 -7.38 9.38
N LYS A 8 -1.12 -7.90 9.30
CA LYS A 8 -1.39 -9.16 8.57
C LYS A 8 -1.03 -9.11 7.09
N GLY A 9 -1.09 -7.93 6.47
CA GLY A 9 -0.75 -7.75 5.06
C GLY A 9 0.68 -7.30 4.79
N CYS A 10 1.32 -6.57 5.71
CA CYS A 10 2.65 -6.01 5.50
C CYS A 10 3.78 -6.81 6.17
N LYS A 11 3.47 -7.66 7.16
CA LYS A 11 4.47 -8.38 7.97
C LYS A 11 5.42 -9.25 7.16
N SER A 12 4.90 -10.05 6.23
CA SER A 12 5.73 -10.94 5.40
C SER A 12 6.69 -10.14 4.51
N PHE A 13 6.22 -9.03 3.96
CA PHE A 13 7.02 -8.12 3.14
C PHE A 13 8.15 -7.50 3.96
N PHE A 14 7.85 -6.93 5.14
CA PHE A 14 8.88 -6.33 5.99
C PHE A 14 9.82 -7.36 6.62
N LYS A 15 9.37 -8.61 6.88
CA LYS A 15 10.26 -9.69 7.29
C LYS A 15 11.30 -10.00 6.21
N LYS A 16 10.89 -10.00 4.94
CA LYS A 16 11.79 -10.25 3.79
C LYS A 16 12.77 -9.10 3.56
N TYR A 17 12.32 -7.85 3.72
CA TYR A 17 13.12 -6.64 3.47
C TYR A 17 13.47 -5.90 4.78
N ASN A 18 13.77 -6.66 5.85
CA ASN A 18 13.94 -6.09 7.18
C ASN A 18 15.06 -5.03 7.24
N LYS A 19 16.18 -5.28 6.54
CA LYS A 19 17.31 -4.34 6.49
C LYS A 19 16.96 -3.00 5.82
N GLN A 20 15.91 -2.98 4.98
CA GLN A 20 15.45 -1.79 4.26
C GLN A 20 14.12 -1.26 4.79
N LYS A 21 13.61 -1.79 5.92
CA LYS A 21 12.28 -1.46 6.43
C LYS A 21 12.08 0.05 6.57
N ASP A 22 13.01 0.74 7.24
CA ASP A 22 12.88 2.16 7.53
C ASP A 22 12.88 3.02 6.26
N ILE A 23 13.72 2.67 5.27
CA ILE A 23 13.75 3.40 4.00
C ILE A 23 12.50 3.14 3.17
N ILE A 24 11.97 1.91 3.18
CA ILE A 24 10.71 1.57 2.50
C ILE A 24 9.55 2.34 3.12
N VAL A 25 9.47 2.41 4.45
CA VAL A 25 8.43 3.18 5.16
C VAL A 25 8.47 4.64 4.73
N LYS A 26 9.64 5.29 4.80
CA LYS A 26 9.81 6.69 4.37
C LYS A 26 9.40 6.93 2.91
N LEU A 27 9.77 6.02 2.01
CA LEU A 27 9.41 6.13 0.59
C LEU A 27 7.91 5.96 0.35
N VAL A 28 7.27 5.03 1.05
CA VAL A 28 5.81 4.82 0.98
C VAL A 28 5.07 6.03 1.52
N GLU A 29 5.48 6.55 2.68
CA GLU A 29 4.91 7.76 3.29
C GLU A 29 4.97 8.95 2.33
N ALA A 30 6.17 9.26 1.83
CA ALA A 30 6.36 10.38 0.90
C ALA A 30 5.57 10.22 -0.40
N ALA A 31 5.46 9.00 -0.92
CA ALA A 31 4.69 8.74 -2.13
C ALA A 31 3.19 8.92 -1.92
N ILE A 32 2.65 8.44 -0.79
CA ILE A 32 1.23 8.61 -0.46
C ILE A 32 0.93 10.09 -0.21
N ASP A 33 1.77 10.81 0.55
CA ASP A 33 1.59 12.25 0.79
C ASP A 33 1.53 13.02 -0.53
N LYS A 34 2.39 12.67 -1.50
CA LYS A 34 2.36 13.27 -2.84
C LYS A 34 1.09 12.94 -3.62
N GLU A 35 0.62 11.70 -3.57
CA GLU A 35 -0.64 11.33 -4.23
C GLU A 35 -1.84 12.05 -3.58
N VAL A 36 -1.89 12.15 -2.25
CA VAL A 36 -2.94 12.91 -1.56
C VAL A 36 -2.91 14.38 -1.95
N ALA A 37 -1.74 15.02 -1.91
CA ALA A 37 -1.57 16.43 -2.28
C ALA A 37 -1.93 16.73 -3.74
N SER A 38 -1.76 15.74 -4.64
CA SER A 38 -2.10 15.86 -6.06
C SER A 38 -3.51 15.39 -6.41
N GLY A 39 -4.35 15.09 -5.43
CA GLY A 39 -5.73 14.67 -5.66
C GLY A 39 -5.88 13.23 -6.17
N MET A 40 -4.94 12.34 -5.83
CA MET A 40 -4.98 10.90 -6.12
C MET A 40 -5.02 10.58 -7.63
N THR A 41 -4.34 11.36 -8.46
CA THR A 41 -4.45 11.25 -9.92
C THR A 41 -3.76 10.03 -10.53
N LYS A 42 -2.77 9.42 -9.84
CA LYS A 42 -1.99 8.28 -10.37
C LYS A 42 -2.31 6.95 -9.70
N VAL A 43 -3.35 6.91 -8.87
CA VAL A 43 -3.77 5.70 -8.18
C VAL A 43 -4.93 5.02 -8.92
N LYS A 44 -5.15 3.74 -8.62
CA LYS A 44 -6.27 2.95 -9.13
C LYS A 44 -7.00 2.30 -7.98
N LEU A 45 -8.23 1.82 -8.19
CA LEU A 45 -8.88 0.95 -7.20
C LEU A 45 -8.18 -0.40 -7.13
N ALA A 46 -7.79 -0.79 -5.91
CA ALA A 46 -7.20 -2.09 -5.59
C ALA A 46 -8.25 -3.20 -5.60
N THR A 47 -9.45 -2.89 -5.13
CA THR A 47 -10.60 -3.80 -5.04
C THR A 47 -11.88 -2.96 -5.03
N ARG A 48 -13.04 -3.61 -5.25
CA ARG A 48 -14.36 -2.97 -5.08
C ARG A 48 -14.83 -2.97 -3.63
N LYS A 49 -14.21 -3.78 -2.77
CA LYS A 49 -14.47 -3.78 -1.33
C LYS A 49 -14.05 -2.43 -0.72
N ARG A 50 -14.73 -2.05 0.35
CA ARG A 50 -14.47 -0.84 1.13
C ARG A 50 -14.15 -1.22 2.57
N VAL A 51 -13.35 -0.39 3.24
CA VAL A 51 -13.09 -0.48 4.67
C VAL A 51 -13.57 0.82 5.30
N ASN A 52 -14.50 0.73 6.25
CA ASN A 52 -15.14 1.89 6.88
C ASN A 52 -15.63 2.91 5.83
N ASP A 53 -16.34 2.41 4.82
CA ASP A 53 -16.86 3.16 3.66
C ASP A 53 -15.82 3.88 2.79
N LYS A 54 -14.53 3.68 3.04
CA LYS A 54 -13.45 4.22 2.20
C LYS A 54 -13.04 3.23 1.12
N ASN A 55 -12.75 3.78 -0.06
CA ASN A 55 -12.15 3.03 -1.15
C ASN A 55 -10.72 2.61 -0.80
N ILE A 56 -10.28 1.51 -1.39
CA ILE A 56 -8.89 1.06 -1.30
C ILE A 56 -8.22 1.29 -2.64
N TYR A 57 -7.16 2.08 -2.61
CA TYR A 57 -6.38 2.47 -3.75
C TYR A 57 -5.09 1.66 -3.86
N GLU A 58 -4.53 1.60 -5.05
CA GLU A 58 -3.23 1.00 -5.33
C GLU A 58 -2.44 1.81 -6.35
N PHE A 59 -1.12 1.78 -6.19
CA PHE A 59 -0.19 2.27 -7.20
C PHE A 59 1.16 1.53 -7.12
N ARG A 60 1.98 1.73 -8.16
CA ARG A 60 3.36 1.24 -8.21
C ARG A 60 4.31 2.31 -7.66
N LEU A 61 5.21 1.89 -6.79
CA LEU A 61 6.25 2.74 -6.19
C LEU A 61 7.61 2.13 -6.47
N ASN A 62 8.59 2.94 -6.86
CA ASN A 62 9.98 2.51 -6.84
C ASN A 62 10.53 2.62 -5.41
N ALA A 63 10.82 1.49 -4.77
CA ALA A 63 11.31 1.43 -3.38
C ALA A 63 12.84 1.38 -3.31
N GLY A 64 13.52 2.11 -4.20
CA GLY A 64 14.97 2.21 -4.24
C GLY A 64 15.64 0.89 -4.61
N THR A 65 16.56 0.44 -3.76
CA THR A 65 17.43 -0.73 -4.03
C THR A 65 16.69 -2.06 -4.11
N ILE A 66 15.48 -2.16 -3.54
CA ILE A 66 14.65 -3.36 -3.67
C ILE A 66 13.78 -3.34 -4.94
N GLY A 67 13.88 -2.28 -5.74
CA GLY A 67 13.14 -2.05 -6.98
C GLY A 67 11.67 -1.71 -6.78
N SER A 68 10.87 -1.84 -7.83
CA SER A 68 9.45 -1.47 -7.79
C SER A 68 8.61 -2.41 -6.92
N ILE A 69 7.68 -1.84 -6.18
CA ILE A 69 6.65 -2.49 -5.37
C ILE A 69 5.27 -1.96 -5.80
N ARG A 70 4.22 -2.67 -5.41
CA ARG A 70 2.84 -2.20 -5.51
C ARG A 70 2.25 -2.19 -4.11
N ILE A 71 1.53 -1.12 -3.77
CA ILE A 71 0.93 -0.92 -2.46
C ILE A 71 -0.58 -0.79 -2.56
N ALA A 72 -1.32 -1.27 -1.56
CA ALA A 72 -2.75 -1.04 -1.39
C ALA A 72 -3.00 -0.26 -0.10
N PHE A 73 -3.79 0.81 -0.16
CA PHE A 73 -4.00 1.71 0.97
C PHE A 73 -5.35 2.43 0.91
N SER A 74 -5.82 2.92 2.07
CA SER A 74 -6.95 3.84 2.16
C SER A 74 -6.55 5.06 2.96
N THR A 75 -7.08 6.22 2.56
CA THR A 75 -6.89 7.48 3.26
C THR A 75 -8.15 7.87 4.01
N PHE A 76 -7.93 8.37 5.21
CA PHE A 76 -8.90 8.96 6.13
C PHE A 76 -8.39 10.35 6.49
N ASP A 77 -9.23 11.19 7.08
CA ASP A 77 -8.96 12.62 7.26
C ASP A 77 -7.58 12.94 7.86
N LYS A 78 -7.11 12.15 8.84
CA LYS A 78 -5.80 12.35 9.50
C LYS A 78 -4.83 11.18 9.38
N LYS A 79 -5.25 10.08 8.75
CA LYS A 79 -4.45 8.84 8.70
C LYS A 79 -4.58 8.11 7.38
N THR A 80 -3.53 7.38 7.03
CA THR A 80 -3.53 6.41 5.94
C THR A 80 -3.21 5.05 6.48
N ILE A 81 -3.92 4.02 6.01
CA ILE A 81 -3.60 2.63 6.32
C ILE A 81 -3.12 1.97 5.04
N VAL A 82 -1.88 1.47 5.05
CA VAL A 82 -1.34 0.59 4.02
C VAL A 82 -1.69 -0.84 4.39
N TYR A 83 -2.56 -1.46 3.60
CA TYR A 83 -3.05 -2.81 3.87
C TYR A 83 -2.13 -3.90 3.33
N PHE A 84 -1.43 -3.64 2.23
CA PHE A 84 -0.64 -4.67 1.55
C PHE A 84 0.48 -4.07 0.71
N ILE A 85 1.63 -4.73 0.71
CA ILE A 85 2.79 -4.39 -0.11
C ILE A 85 3.29 -5.66 -0.78
N SER A 86 3.54 -5.60 -2.09
CA SER A 86 4.02 -6.75 -2.85
C SER A 86 4.97 -6.37 -3.98
N LYS A 87 5.85 -7.31 -4.34
CA LYS A 87 6.65 -7.26 -5.56
C LYS A 87 5.87 -7.65 -6.82
N ASN A 88 4.65 -8.18 -6.67
CA ASN A 88 3.78 -8.51 -7.80
C ASN A 88 3.24 -7.21 -8.42
N LEU A 89 3.89 -6.73 -9.47
CA LEU A 89 3.54 -5.47 -10.15
C LEU A 89 2.36 -5.59 -11.11
N GLN A 90 2.00 -6.81 -11.51
CA GLN A 90 0.85 -7.08 -12.36
C GLN A 90 -0.44 -6.92 -11.55
N LYS A 91 -1.39 -6.12 -12.05
CA LYS A 91 -2.59 -5.75 -11.31
C LYS A 91 -3.42 -6.96 -10.90
N SER A 92 -3.63 -7.91 -11.81
CA SER A 92 -4.42 -9.12 -11.56
C SER A 92 -3.84 -9.98 -10.42
N ALA A 93 -2.54 -10.29 -10.48
CA ALA A 93 -1.84 -11.06 -9.46
C ALA A 93 -1.87 -10.33 -8.10
N PHE A 94 -1.56 -9.04 -8.10
CA PHE A 94 -1.63 -8.21 -6.90
C PHE A 94 -3.02 -8.20 -6.26
N SER A 95 -4.07 -7.99 -7.06
CA SER A 95 -5.44 -7.92 -6.56
C SER A 95 -5.87 -9.26 -5.97
N LYS A 96 -5.52 -10.38 -6.61
CA LYS A 96 -5.80 -11.73 -6.10
C LYS A 96 -5.11 -12.02 -4.77
N ASP A 97 -3.86 -11.58 -4.60
CA ASP A 97 -3.15 -11.71 -3.32
C ASP A 97 -3.77 -10.81 -2.25
N PHE A 98 -4.10 -9.58 -2.64
CA PHE A 98 -4.71 -8.59 -1.75
C PHE A 98 -6.10 -9.01 -1.26
N ASP A 99 -6.93 -9.60 -2.13
CA ASP A 99 -8.28 -10.05 -1.77
C ASP A 99 -8.29 -11.08 -0.63
N LYS A 100 -7.22 -11.88 -0.49
CA LYS A 100 -7.03 -12.82 0.63
C LYS A 100 -6.71 -12.12 1.95
N ILE A 101 -6.08 -10.94 1.89
CA ILE A 101 -5.76 -10.13 3.05
C ILE A 101 -7.00 -9.35 3.50
N ILE A 102 -7.70 -8.73 2.56
CA ILE A 102 -8.87 -7.90 2.86
C ILE A 102 -10.08 -8.71 3.33
N ALA A 103 -10.19 -9.99 2.94
CA ALA A 103 -11.22 -10.88 3.47
C ALA A 103 -11.08 -11.18 4.98
N LYS A 104 -9.99 -10.73 5.63
CA LYS A 104 -9.68 -10.93 7.05
C LYS A 104 -9.74 -9.64 7.86
N LEU A 105 -10.25 -8.56 7.26
CA LEU A 105 -10.54 -7.27 7.86
C LEU A 105 -12.03 -7.21 8.16
#